data_AF-A0AAU0LNN1-F1
#
_entry.id   AF-A0AAU0LNN1-F1
#
_cell.length_a   1.000
_cell.length_b   1.000
_cell.length_c   1.000
_cell.angle_alpha   90.00
_cell.angle_beta   90.00
_cell.angle_gamma   90.00
#
_symmetry.space_group_name_H-M   'P 1'
#
loop_
_entity.id
_entity.type
_entity.pdbx_description
1 polymer ?
#
loop_
_entity_poly.entity_id
_entity_poly.type
_entity_poly.pdbx_seq_one_letter_code
_entity_poly.pdbx_strand_id
1 'polypeptide(L)'
;MHFDRENRFYANVGFDGGVWYMENSPSQTDENTWTTQLRLGLFGSGVSVPITTYYPKKLVNWKFAFKDGNSSHIEEYPWPMLRLADLYLMYAEALNESEGPTADVFLYLDKIRKRAGLEGVKESWSKYAFNSAKPTTKEGLRAIIQRERNIEMSFEGSRFWDLRRWKLAAQELNKNITGWDRNQDKDHPELFYQEQTFYQQRFVAPRDYFWPIKESDLLVNPNLVQNPGW
;
A
#
# COMPACT_ATOMS: atom_id res chain seq x y z
N MET A 1 7.20 16.23 -2.63
CA MET A 1 6.35 15.03 -2.86
C MET A 1 5.60 14.56 -1.60
N HIS A 2 6.18 14.70 -0.41
CA HIS A 2 5.62 14.14 0.84
C HIS A 2 4.93 15.16 1.76
N PHE A 3 4.72 16.39 1.30
CA PHE A 3 3.91 17.40 2.00
C PHE A 3 2.44 17.30 1.62
N ASP A 4 1.55 17.71 2.53
CA ASP A 4 0.11 17.85 2.35
C ASP A 4 -0.58 16.61 1.76
N ARG A 5 -0.18 15.43 2.26
CA ARG A 5 -0.78 14.15 1.88
C ARG A 5 -1.94 13.82 2.82
N GLU A 6 -2.82 12.93 2.39
CA GLU A 6 -3.88 12.43 3.28
C GLU A 6 -3.29 11.69 4.49
N ASN A 7 -4.00 11.66 5.61
CA ASN A 7 -3.54 11.05 6.87
C ASN A 7 -3.03 9.61 6.71
N ARG A 8 -3.66 8.82 5.83
CA ARG A 8 -3.25 7.44 5.55
C ARG A 8 -1.85 7.32 4.95
N PHE A 9 -1.36 8.34 4.24
CA PHE A 9 0.02 8.34 3.73
C PHE A 9 1.02 8.32 4.90
N TYR A 10 0.87 9.24 5.86
CA TYR A 10 1.75 9.35 7.03
C TYR A 10 1.57 8.22 8.05
N ALA A 11 0.39 7.61 8.09
CA ALA A 11 0.12 6.43 8.91
C ALA A 11 0.72 5.16 8.32
N ASN A 12 0.67 5.00 6.99
CA ASN A 12 1.02 3.73 6.36
C ASN A 12 2.50 3.65 5.93
N VAL A 13 3.16 4.77 5.63
CA VAL A 13 4.49 4.80 5.03
C VAL A 13 5.45 5.66 5.85
N GLY A 14 6.65 5.12 6.14
CA GLY A 14 7.81 5.88 6.61
C GLY A 14 8.73 6.26 5.44
N PHE A 15 9.31 7.45 5.48
CA PHE A 15 10.15 8.03 4.40
C PHE A 15 11.18 8.99 5.00
N ASP A 16 12.26 9.30 4.28
CA ASP A 16 13.33 10.18 4.80
C ASP A 16 12.78 11.54 5.30
N GLY A 17 13.14 11.93 6.52
CA GLY A 17 12.64 13.12 7.21
C GLY A 17 11.23 13.00 7.79
N GLY A 18 10.50 11.91 7.50
CA GLY A 18 9.17 11.66 8.04
C GLY A 18 9.18 11.34 9.53
N VAL A 19 8.12 11.74 10.24
CA VAL A 19 7.93 11.46 11.66
C VAL A 19 7.61 9.98 11.91
N TRP A 20 8.33 9.38 12.86
CA TRP A 20 8.06 8.05 13.37
C TRP A 20 7.82 8.09 14.88
N TYR A 21 6.54 8.15 15.24
CA TYR A 21 6.11 8.16 16.63
C TYR A 21 6.29 6.78 17.29
N MET A 22 6.87 6.75 18.49
CA MET A 22 7.11 5.57 19.33
C MET A 22 6.62 5.86 20.75
N GLU A 23 6.45 4.83 21.58
CA GLU A 23 6.04 4.99 22.98
C GLU A 23 6.99 5.90 23.77
N ASN A 24 8.29 5.80 23.47
CA ASN A 24 9.35 6.58 24.08
C ASN A 24 9.71 7.84 23.27
N SER A 25 8.81 8.30 22.39
CA SER A 25 8.98 9.58 21.71
C SER A 25 9.12 10.71 22.74
N PRO A 26 10.15 11.58 22.61
CA PRO A 26 10.54 12.53 23.67
C PRO A 26 9.46 13.56 24.01
N SER A 27 8.56 13.86 23.08
CA SER A 27 7.55 14.92 23.20
C SER A 27 6.11 14.42 23.40
N GLN A 28 5.85 13.10 23.34
CA GLN A 28 4.49 12.52 23.27
C GLN A 28 3.57 13.14 22.19
N THR A 29 4.14 13.90 21.25
CA THR A 29 3.47 14.51 20.11
C THR A 29 4.29 14.25 18.84
N ASP A 30 3.77 14.67 17.69
CA ASP A 30 4.51 14.66 16.42
C ASP A 30 5.56 15.80 16.34
N GLU A 31 5.55 16.74 17.29
CA GLU A 31 6.51 17.85 17.34
C GLU A 31 7.79 17.43 18.06
N ASN A 32 8.97 17.83 17.57
CA ASN A 32 10.26 17.53 18.22
C ASN A 32 10.48 16.04 18.54
N THR A 33 9.90 15.14 17.73
CA THR A 33 9.97 13.69 17.91
C THR A 33 10.94 13.06 16.92
N TRP A 34 11.08 11.73 16.98
CA TRP A 34 11.96 10.97 16.10
C TRP A 34 11.54 11.08 14.63
N THR A 35 12.53 11.30 13.76
CA THR A 35 12.36 11.26 12.31
C THR A 35 13.18 10.13 11.72
N THR A 36 12.67 9.49 10.67
CA THR A 36 13.41 8.48 9.93
C THR A 36 14.49 9.13 9.08
N GLN A 37 15.71 8.61 9.19
CA GLN A 37 16.87 9.11 8.46
C GLN A 37 17.40 8.00 7.55
N LEU A 38 17.29 8.19 6.24
CA LEU A 38 17.59 7.16 5.24
C LEU A 38 18.79 7.50 4.36
N ARG A 39 19.29 8.74 4.44
CA ARG A 39 20.51 9.18 3.78
C ARG A 39 21.75 8.60 4.49
N LEU A 40 22.76 8.26 3.70
CA LEU A 40 24.00 7.69 4.21
C LEU A 40 24.68 8.66 5.19
N GLY A 41 25.20 8.14 6.30
CA GLY A 41 25.84 8.95 7.35
C GLY A 41 24.90 9.53 8.41
N LEU A 42 23.57 9.41 8.24
CA LEU A 42 22.61 9.76 9.29
C LEU A 42 22.17 8.55 10.13
N PHE A 43 22.04 7.38 9.52
CA PHE A 43 21.70 6.15 10.26
C PHE A 43 22.96 5.47 10.83
N GLY A 44 22.81 4.83 11.98
CA GLY A 44 23.90 4.12 12.65
C GLY A 44 24.42 2.92 11.85
N SER A 45 25.70 2.58 12.06
CA SER A 45 26.32 1.40 11.45
C SER A 45 25.55 0.12 11.80
N GLY A 46 25.26 -0.71 10.80
CA GLY A 46 24.51 -1.97 10.96
C GLY A 46 22.99 -1.86 10.77
N VAL A 47 22.45 -0.66 10.53
CA VAL A 47 21.02 -0.48 10.21
C VAL A 47 20.80 -0.68 8.70
N SER A 48 19.90 -1.61 8.35
CA SER A 48 19.52 -1.84 6.95
C SER A 48 18.45 -0.85 6.49
N VAL A 49 18.79 -0.01 5.51
CA VAL A 49 17.84 0.88 4.83
C VAL A 49 17.07 0.12 3.73
N PRO A 50 15.73 0.22 3.66
CA PRO A 50 14.93 -0.40 2.61
C PRO A 50 15.45 -0.05 1.22
N ILE A 51 15.44 -1.01 0.31
CA ILE A 51 15.95 -0.82 -1.06
C ILE A 51 15.22 0.34 -1.75
N THR A 52 13.90 0.44 -1.58
CA THR A 52 13.09 1.51 -2.16
C THR A 52 13.08 2.80 -1.34
N THR A 53 13.79 2.87 -0.20
CA THR A 53 13.82 4.01 0.73
C THR A 53 12.47 4.38 1.36
N TYR A 54 11.56 3.42 1.46
CA TYR A 54 10.29 3.56 2.18
C TYR A 54 10.10 2.38 3.15
N TYR A 55 9.58 2.67 4.34
CA TYR A 55 9.21 1.68 5.33
C TYR A 55 7.69 1.44 5.34
N PRO A 56 7.22 0.18 5.48
CA PRO A 56 5.84 -0.08 5.87
C PRO A 56 5.66 0.29 7.36
N LYS A 57 4.88 1.34 7.63
CA LYS A 57 4.61 1.83 9.00
C LYS A 57 3.30 1.32 9.59
N LYS A 58 2.30 1.04 8.73
CA LYS A 58 0.93 0.70 9.13
C LYS A 58 0.79 -0.39 10.19
N LEU A 59 1.61 -1.43 10.08
CA LEU A 59 1.55 -2.63 10.91
C LEU A 59 2.43 -2.52 12.16
N VAL A 60 3.13 -1.40 12.34
CA VAL A 60 3.93 -1.17 13.53
C VAL A 60 3.04 -0.52 14.56
N ASN A 61 2.84 -1.19 15.69
CA ASN A 61 2.10 -0.63 16.80
C ASN A 61 2.82 0.63 17.30
N TRP A 62 2.10 1.71 17.58
CA TRP A 62 2.70 2.96 18.06
C TRP A 62 3.45 2.79 19.39
N LYS A 63 3.10 1.76 20.18
CA LYS A 63 3.83 1.38 21.40
C LYS A 63 5.22 0.80 21.13
N PHE A 64 5.56 0.52 19.87
CA PHE A 64 6.90 0.09 19.51
C PHE A 64 7.92 1.13 20.00
N ALA A 65 8.99 0.67 20.64
CA ALA A 65 10.04 1.53 21.16
C ALA A 65 11.35 0.76 21.28
N PHE A 66 12.48 1.37 20.92
CA PHE A 66 13.79 0.85 21.29
C PHE A 66 14.04 1.12 22.78
N LYS A 67 14.52 0.12 23.51
CA LYS A 67 14.89 0.19 24.92
C LYS A 67 16.41 0.07 25.05
N ASP A 68 16.92 0.47 26.22
CA ASP A 68 18.34 0.29 26.55
C ASP A 68 18.78 -1.18 26.46
N GLY A 69 20.06 -1.40 26.19
CA GLY A 69 20.64 -2.74 26.12
C GLY A 69 20.24 -3.54 24.87
N ASN A 70 19.96 -2.87 23.75
CA ASN A 70 19.62 -3.50 22.46
C ASN A 70 18.34 -4.35 22.49
N SER A 71 17.36 -3.93 23.30
CA SER A 71 16.04 -4.55 23.38
C SER A 71 14.97 -3.63 22.79
N SER A 72 13.79 -4.17 22.46
CA SER A 72 12.67 -3.39 21.92
C SER A 72 11.37 -3.77 22.59
N HIS A 73 10.50 -2.78 22.83
CA HIS A 73 9.10 -3.04 23.13
C HIS A 73 8.37 -3.41 21.84
N ILE A 74 7.71 -4.55 21.85
CA ILE A 74 6.84 -5.00 20.76
C ILE A 74 5.51 -5.37 21.40
N GLU A 75 4.46 -4.65 21.00
CA GLU A 75 3.09 -4.99 21.39
C GLU A 75 2.52 -5.93 20.33
N GLU A 76 2.22 -7.16 20.72
CA GLU A 76 1.52 -8.12 19.86
C GLU A 76 0.04 -7.75 19.76
N TYR A 77 -0.52 -7.90 18.56
CA TYR A 77 -1.94 -7.71 18.32
C TYR A 77 -2.44 -8.70 17.26
N PRO A 78 -3.73 -9.07 17.29
CA PRO A 78 -4.29 -10.00 16.30
C PRO A 78 -4.18 -9.44 14.88
N TRP A 79 -3.71 -10.25 13.94
CA TRP A 79 -3.68 -9.87 12.53
C TRP A 79 -5.10 -9.73 11.97
N PRO A 80 -5.47 -8.59 11.36
CA PRO A 80 -6.82 -8.37 10.87
C PRO A 80 -7.05 -9.14 9.56
N MET A 81 -7.45 -10.41 9.66
CA MET A 81 -7.82 -11.24 8.51
C MET A 81 -9.04 -10.70 7.75
N LEU A 82 -10.00 -10.12 8.48
CA LEU A 82 -11.19 -9.46 7.94
C LEU A 82 -11.54 -8.28 8.85
N ARG A 83 -11.89 -7.13 8.27
CA ARG A 83 -12.33 -5.96 9.02
C ARG A 83 -13.42 -5.19 8.28
N LEU A 84 -14.17 -4.37 9.02
CA LEU A 84 -15.36 -3.70 8.50
C LEU A 84 -15.13 -2.86 7.24
N ALA A 85 -13.97 -2.20 7.11
CA ALA A 85 -13.68 -1.43 5.89
C ALA A 85 -13.55 -2.32 4.64
N ASP A 86 -13.04 -3.55 4.79
CA ASP A 86 -12.96 -4.51 3.70
C ASP A 86 -14.38 -4.92 3.25
N LEU A 87 -15.27 -5.19 4.21
CA LEU A 87 -16.68 -5.47 3.93
C LEU A 87 -17.37 -4.33 3.18
N TYR A 88 -17.15 -3.07 3.60
CA TYR A 88 -17.68 -1.90 2.92
C TYR A 88 -17.15 -1.74 1.50
N LEU A 89 -15.85 -1.98 1.27
CA LEU A 89 -15.25 -1.92 -0.06
C LEU A 89 -15.75 -3.04 -0.98
N MET A 90 -15.84 -4.27 -0.46
CA MET A 90 -16.36 -5.41 -1.23
C MET A 90 -17.82 -5.20 -1.62
N TYR A 91 -18.64 -4.70 -0.69
CA TYR A 91 -20.04 -4.37 -0.98
C TYR A 91 -20.16 -3.24 -2.01
N ALA A 92 -19.42 -2.15 -1.85
CA ALA A 92 -19.39 -1.04 -2.80
C ALA A 92 -18.92 -1.47 -4.20
N GLU A 93 -17.90 -2.34 -4.27
CA GLU A 93 -17.43 -2.92 -5.53
C GLU A 93 -18.51 -3.77 -6.18
N ALA A 94 -19.08 -4.73 -5.46
CA ALA A 94 -20.12 -5.61 -5.99
C ALA A 94 -21.34 -4.83 -6.50
N LEU A 95 -21.79 -3.82 -5.73
CA LEU A 95 -22.94 -2.99 -6.09
C LEU A 95 -22.66 -2.09 -7.30
N ASN A 96 -21.44 -1.53 -7.40
CA ASN A 96 -21.05 -0.80 -8.62
C ASN A 96 -20.99 -1.75 -9.83
N GLU A 97 -20.55 -3.00 -9.64
CA GLU A 97 -20.52 -3.99 -10.71
C GLU A 97 -21.90 -4.50 -11.13
N SER A 98 -22.89 -4.52 -10.24
CA SER A 98 -24.26 -4.93 -10.58
C SER A 98 -25.10 -3.78 -11.15
N GLU A 99 -25.07 -2.62 -10.50
CA GLU A 99 -26.03 -1.52 -10.71
C GLU A 99 -25.36 -0.20 -11.14
N GLY A 100 -24.04 -0.09 -11.00
CA GLY A 100 -23.30 1.14 -11.28
C GLY A 100 -23.31 2.13 -10.10
N PRO A 101 -23.11 3.44 -10.36
CA PRO A 101 -22.99 4.47 -9.33
C PRO A 101 -24.28 4.79 -8.55
N THR A 102 -24.70 3.90 -7.66
CA THR A 102 -25.87 4.11 -6.78
C THR A 102 -25.52 4.87 -5.51
N ALA A 103 -26.54 5.41 -4.82
CA ALA A 103 -26.36 6.15 -3.56
C ALA A 103 -25.64 5.31 -2.49
N ASP A 104 -25.94 4.02 -2.41
CA ASP A 104 -25.33 3.11 -1.44
C ASP A 104 -23.84 2.87 -1.71
N VAL A 105 -23.40 2.80 -2.98
CA VAL A 105 -21.96 2.72 -3.31
C VAL A 105 -21.22 3.91 -2.71
N PHE A 106 -21.76 5.12 -2.86
CA PHE A 106 -21.17 6.33 -2.29
C PHE A 106 -21.22 6.31 -0.76
N LEU A 107 -22.33 5.88 -0.15
CA LEU A 107 -22.48 5.80 1.31
C LEU A 107 -21.35 4.98 1.95
N TYR A 108 -21.06 3.79 1.43
CA TYR A 108 -20.06 2.90 2.01
C TYR A 108 -18.62 3.35 1.74
N LEU A 109 -18.35 3.93 0.57
CA LEU A 109 -17.06 4.57 0.29
C LEU A 109 -16.82 5.78 1.21
N ASP A 110 -17.83 6.61 1.38
CA ASP A 110 -17.71 7.85 2.16
C ASP A 110 -17.55 7.56 3.66
N LYS A 111 -18.07 6.43 4.18
CA LYS A 111 -17.76 5.97 5.55
C LYS A 111 -16.26 5.74 5.77
N ILE A 112 -15.57 5.15 4.79
CA ILE A 112 -14.13 4.88 4.86
C ILE A 112 -13.35 6.20 4.76
N ARG A 113 -13.71 7.03 3.78
CA ARG A 113 -13.07 8.31 3.51
C ARG A 113 -13.22 9.28 4.68
N LYS A 114 -14.42 9.39 5.26
CA LYS A 114 -14.68 10.21 6.44
C LYS A 114 -13.82 9.80 7.64
N ARG A 115 -13.67 8.49 7.90
CA ARG A 115 -12.78 8.01 8.97
C ARG A 115 -11.31 8.34 8.70
N ALA A 116 -10.90 8.41 7.45
CA ALA A 116 -9.56 8.85 7.05
C ALA A 116 -9.37 10.38 7.04
N GLY A 117 -10.41 11.16 7.36
CA GLY A 117 -10.37 12.63 7.35
C GLY A 117 -10.57 13.25 5.97
N LEU A 118 -11.14 12.50 5.01
CA LEU A 118 -11.40 12.97 3.66
C LEU A 118 -12.87 13.30 3.43
N GLU A 119 -13.11 14.24 2.53
CA GLU A 119 -14.43 14.50 1.95
C GLU A 119 -14.94 13.31 1.12
N GLY A 120 -16.25 13.25 0.92
CA GLY A 120 -16.89 12.19 0.13
C GLY A 120 -16.44 12.18 -1.33
N VAL A 121 -16.64 11.05 -2.02
CA VAL A 121 -16.16 10.86 -3.41
C VAL A 121 -16.71 11.94 -4.35
N LYS A 122 -18.02 12.22 -4.30
CA LYS A 122 -18.63 13.22 -5.20
C LYS A 122 -18.06 14.63 -4.96
N GLU A 123 -17.88 14.98 -3.69
CA GLU A 123 -17.37 16.29 -3.27
C GLU A 123 -15.89 16.46 -3.63
N SER A 124 -15.06 15.46 -3.33
CA SER A 124 -13.64 15.49 -3.67
C SER A 124 -13.40 15.58 -5.18
N TRP A 125 -14.19 14.85 -5.99
CA TRP A 125 -14.02 14.87 -7.44
C TRP A 125 -14.58 16.14 -8.09
N SER A 126 -15.62 16.75 -7.53
CA SER A 126 -16.12 18.03 -8.05
C SER A 126 -15.15 19.18 -7.80
N LYS A 127 -14.47 19.19 -6.64
CA LYS A 127 -13.53 20.26 -6.26
C LYS A 127 -12.13 20.10 -6.83
N TYR A 128 -11.58 18.88 -6.81
CA TYR A 128 -10.13 18.67 -6.98
C TYR A 128 -9.74 17.84 -8.20
N ALA A 129 -10.68 17.13 -8.85
CA ALA A 129 -10.35 16.25 -9.96
C ALA A 129 -10.45 16.96 -11.32
N PHE A 130 -9.50 16.69 -12.22
CA PHE A 130 -9.56 17.13 -13.62
C PHE A 130 -10.79 16.59 -14.36
N ASN A 131 -11.22 15.37 -14.03
CA ASN A 131 -12.44 14.76 -14.55
C ASN A 131 -13.44 14.58 -13.40
N SER A 132 -14.25 15.61 -13.17
CA SER A 132 -15.29 15.64 -12.14
C SER A 132 -16.41 14.62 -12.40
N ALA A 133 -16.61 14.20 -13.65
CA ALA A 133 -17.59 13.19 -14.05
C ALA A 133 -17.10 11.75 -13.86
N LYS A 134 -15.84 11.52 -13.47
CA LYS A 134 -15.32 10.16 -13.26
C LYS A 134 -16.18 9.29 -12.33
N PRO A 135 -16.73 9.79 -11.22
CA PRO A 135 -17.57 8.96 -10.34
C PRO A 135 -18.96 8.65 -10.91
N THR A 136 -19.37 9.26 -12.03
CA THR A 136 -20.74 9.12 -12.57
C THR A 136 -20.88 7.95 -13.55
N THR A 137 -19.78 7.29 -13.92
CA THR A 137 -19.79 6.08 -14.75
C THR A 137 -19.35 4.87 -13.96
N LYS A 138 -19.84 3.68 -14.35
CA LYS A 138 -19.49 2.41 -13.71
C LYS A 138 -17.98 2.15 -13.75
N GLU A 139 -17.34 2.38 -14.89
CA GLU A 139 -15.91 2.19 -15.12
C GLU A 139 -15.08 3.20 -14.31
N GLY A 140 -15.53 4.45 -14.28
CA GLY A 140 -14.85 5.51 -13.56
C GLY A 140 -14.93 5.29 -12.04
N LEU A 141 -16.10 4.90 -11.53
CA LEU A 141 -16.29 4.57 -10.12
C LEU A 141 -15.58 3.27 -9.73
N ARG A 142 -15.54 2.25 -10.60
CA ARG A 142 -14.71 1.03 -10.42
C ARG A 142 -13.25 1.42 -10.17
N ALA A 143 -12.67 2.28 -11.00
CA ALA A 143 -11.30 2.73 -10.82
C ALA A 143 -11.08 3.52 -9.51
N ILE A 144 -12.09 4.25 -9.03
CA ILE A 144 -12.06 4.94 -7.73
C ILE A 144 -12.08 3.92 -6.59
N ILE A 145 -12.99 2.95 -6.63
CA ILE A 145 -13.11 1.87 -5.63
C ILE A 145 -11.80 1.07 -5.57
N GLN A 146 -11.23 0.69 -6.71
CA GLN A 146 -9.96 -0.03 -6.78
C GLN A 146 -8.82 0.76 -6.14
N ARG A 147 -8.77 2.08 -6.36
CA ARG A 147 -7.78 2.96 -5.74
C ARG A 147 -8.00 3.11 -4.23
N GLU A 148 -9.23 3.32 -3.79
CA GLU A 148 -9.60 3.43 -2.39
C GLU A 148 -9.24 2.14 -1.65
N ARG A 149 -9.54 0.97 -2.23
CA ARG A 149 -9.15 -0.35 -1.71
C ARG A 149 -7.65 -0.51 -1.60
N ASN A 150 -6.90 -0.11 -2.62
CA ASN A 150 -5.44 -0.19 -2.60
C ASN A 150 -4.81 0.65 -1.47
N ILE A 151 -5.33 1.85 -1.23
CA ILE A 151 -4.85 2.73 -0.16
C ILE A 151 -5.26 2.18 1.21
N GLU A 152 -6.55 1.88 1.36
CA GLU A 152 -7.15 1.44 2.61
C GLU A 152 -6.58 0.12 3.10
N MET A 153 -6.35 -0.83 2.21
CA MET A 153 -5.86 -2.19 2.52
C MET A 153 -4.36 -2.37 2.26
N SER A 154 -3.62 -1.28 2.09
CA SER A 154 -2.16 -1.30 1.92
C SER A 154 -1.49 -2.09 3.06
N PHE A 155 -0.50 -2.91 2.70
CA PHE A 155 0.24 -3.80 3.62
C PHE A 155 -0.58 -4.90 4.30
N GLU A 156 -1.84 -5.13 3.93
CA GLU A 156 -2.70 -6.17 4.55
C GLU A 156 -2.90 -7.41 3.64
N GLY A 157 -2.00 -7.64 2.67
CA GLY A 157 -2.05 -8.82 1.80
C GLY A 157 -3.12 -8.84 0.70
N SER A 158 -3.94 -7.78 0.58
CA SER A 158 -5.04 -7.67 -0.38
C SER A 158 -4.57 -7.47 -1.84
N ARG A 159 -3.57 -6.59 -2.06
CA ARG A 159 -3.17 -6.08 -3.38
C ARG A 159 -2.83 -7.19 -4.38
N PHE A 160 -2.16 -8.24 -3.92
CA PHE A 160 -1.78 -9.37 -4.77
C PHE A 160 -3.02 -10.05 -5.38
N TRP A 161 -4.02 -10.35 -4.55
CA TRP A 161 -5.26 -11.01 -4.98
C TRP A 161 -6.16 -10.08 -5.80
N ASP A 162 -6.24 -8.80 -5.40
CA ASP A 162 -7.00 -7.78 -6.11
C ASP A 162 -6.52 -7.59 -7.55
N LEU A 163 -5.21 -7.51 -7.77
CA LEU A 163 -4.65 -7.41 -9.13
C LEU A 163 -4.95 -8.62 -10.00
N ARG A 164 -4.97 -9.83 -9.40
CA ARG A 164 -5.24 -11.06 -10.14
C ARG A 164 -6.70 -11.15 -10.55
N ARG A 165 -7.63 -10.92 -9.62
CA ARG A 165 -9.08 -10.99 -9.90
C ARG A 165 -9.56 -9.88 -10.83
N TRP A 166 -8.95 -8.69 -10.78
CA TRP A 166 -9.21 -7.61 -11.74
C TRP A 166 -8.51 -7.79 -13.08
N LYS A 167 -7.68 -8.82 -13.24
CA LYS A 167 -6.80 -9.02 -14.41
C LYS A 167 -5.88 -7.82 -14.70
N LEU A 168 -5.53 -7.05 -13.68
CA LEU A 168 -4.57 -5.93 -13.77
C LEU A 168 -3.14 -6.35 -13.42
N ALA A 169 -2.93 -7.58 -12.96
CA ALA A 169 -1.60 -8.09 -12.60
C ALA A 169 -0.58 -7.96 -13.74
N ALA A 170 -0.92 -8.30 -14.98
CA ALA A 170 -0.02 -8.14 -16.11
C ALA A 170 0.37 -6.68 -16.40
N GLN A 171 -0.52 -5.72 -16.10
CA GLN A 171 -0.22 -4.29 -16.27
C GLN A 171 0.64 -3.76 -15.11
N GLU A 172 0.33 -4.14 -13.88
CA GLU A 172 0.94 -3.57 -12.68
C GLU A 172 2.23 -4.29 -12.28
N LEU A 173 2.30 -5.61 -12.44
CA LEU A 173 3.46 -6.45 -12.08
C LEU A 173 4.47 -6.61 -13.24
N ASN A 174 4.36 -5.80 -14.28
CA ASN A 174 5.42 -5.58 -15.28
C ASN A 174 6.02 -4.17 -15.18
N LYS A 175 5.61 -3.37 -14.18
CA LYS A 175 6.22 -2.06 -13.92
C LYS A 175 7.52 -2.25 -13.14
N ASN A 176 8.42 -1.29 -13.28
CA ASN A 176 9.65 -1.25 -12.50
C ASN A 176 9.33 -0.92 -11.04
N ILE A 177 10.00 -1.58 -10.11
CA ILE A 177 10.06 -1.15 -8.72
C ILE A 177 11.13 -0.07 -8.62
N THR A 178 10.70 1.14 -8.27
CA THR A 178 11.56 2.31 -8.13
C THR A 178 11.62 2.81 -6.69
N GLY A 179 12.60 3.65 -6.40
CA GLY A 179 12.78 4.35 -5.12
C GLY A 179 13.88 5.40 -5.23
N TRP A 180 14.27 6.01 -4.11
CA TRP A 180 15.34 7.00 -4.08
C TRP A 180 16.73 6.36 -4.04
N ASP A 181 17.77 7.09 -4.45
CA ASP A 181 19.15 6.62 -4.40
C ASP A 181 19.68 6.62 -2.96
N ARG A 182 19.59 5.47 -2.29
CA ARG A 182 20.02 5.29 -0.90
C ARG A 182 21.52 5.36 -0.67
N ASN A 183 22.34 5.37 -1.73
CA ASN A 183 23.80 5.39 -1.60
C ASN A 183 24.36 6.81 -1.47
N GLN A 184 23.49 7.82 -1.49
CA GLN A 184 23.90 9.22 -1.46
C GLN A 184 24.06 9.72 -0.03
N ASP A 185 25.12 10.49 0.17
CA ASP A 185 25.53 11.03 1.47
C ASP A 185 24.58 12.15 1.94
N LYS A 186 24.46 12.29 3.26
CA LYS A 186 23.71 13.38 3.91
C LYS A 186 24.13 14.78 3.46
N ASP A 187 25.38 14.94 3.04
CA ASP A 187 25.96 16.22 2.61
C ASP A 187 25.50 16.63 1.19
N HIS A 188 24.89 15.70 0.45
CA HIS A 188 24.32 15.89 -0.89
C HIS A 188 22.85 15.40 -0.96
N PRO A 189 21.92 16.01 -0.20
CA PRO A 189 20.54 15.56 -0.13
C PRO A 189 19.81 15.56 -1.47
N GLU A 190 20.20 16.43 -2.41
CA GLU A 190 19.66 16.50 -3.76
C GLU A 190 19.92 15.26 -4.60
N LEU A 191 21.03 14.56 -4.35
CA LEU A 191 21.37 13.33 -5.06
C LEU A 191 20.53 12.16 -4.56
N PHE A 192 20.17 12.15 -3.27
CA PHE A 192 19.32 11.12 -2.69
C PHE A 192 17.97 11.04 -3.42
N TYR A 193 17.32 12.19 -3.67
CA TYR A 193 16.00 12.24 -4.32
C TYR A 193 16.02 12.02 -5.85
N GLN A 194 16.97 11.25 -6.35
CA GLN A 194 16.98 10.76 -7.72
C GLN A 194 16.31 9.38 -7.78
N GLU A 195 15.33 9.23 -8.67
CA GLU A 195 14.63 7.96 -8.83
C GLU A 195 15.55 6.92 -9.47
N GLN A 196 15.65 5.75 -8.84
CA GLN A 196 16.40 4.60 -9.30
C GLN A 196 15.45 3.41 -9.51
N THR A 197 15.73 2.61 -10.53
CA THR A 197 15.05 1.32 -10.74
C THR A 197 15.83 0.22 -10.02
N PHE A 198 15.18 -0.48 -9.10
CA PHE A 198 15.80 -1.55 -8.31
C PHE A 198 15.47 -2.94 -8.81
N TYR A 199 14.27 -3.11 -9.37
CA TYR A 199 13.84 -4.41 -9.86
C TYR A 199 12.87 -4.24 -11.04
N GLN A 200 13.15 -4.94 -12.14
CA GLN A 200 12.26 -5.02 -13.28
C GLN A 200 11.36 -6.23 -13.09
N GLN A 201 10.09 -5.99 -12.78
CA GLN A 201 9.14 -7.08 -12.58
C GLN A 201 8.79 -7.71 -13.93
N ARG A 202 8.56 -9.03 -13.91
CA ARG A 202 8.07 -9.78 -15.07
C ARG A 202 6.85 -10.60 -14.67
N PHE A 203 5.76 -10.40 -15.39
CA PHE A 203 4.52 -11.15 -15.27
C PHE A 203 4.05 -11.62 -16.66
N VAL A 204 3.98 -12.93 -16.86
CA VAL A 204 3.57 -13.58 -18.11
C VAL A 204 2.12 -14.02 -18.01
N ALA A 205 1.23 -13.37 -18.74
CA ALA A 205 -0.18 -13.77 -18.81
C ALA A 205 -0.42 -14.78 -19.97
N PRO A 206 -1.25 -15.82 -19.79
CA PRO A 206 -2.04 -16.15 -18.60
C PRO A 206 -1.29 -16.93 -17.52
N ARG A 207 -0.08 -17.44 -17.80
CA ARG A 207 0.69 -18.34 -16.93
C ARG A 207 0.73 -17.93 -15.47
N ASP A 208 1.21 -16.72 -15.20
CA ASP A 208 1.48 -16.26 -13.83
C ASP A 208 0.18 -15.91 -13.06
N TYR A 209 -1.00 -15.96 -13.69
CA TYR A 209 -2.30 -15.93 -12.98
C TYR A 209 -2.64 -17.23 -12.27
N PHE A 210 -1.91 -18.31 -12.55
CA PHE A 210 -2.06 -19.61 -11.90
C PHE A 210 -0.71 -20.09 -11.34
N TRP A 211 -0.76 -21.01 -10.39
CA TRP A 211 0.44 -21.71 -9.93
C TRP A 211 0.64 -22.98 -10.74
N PRO A 212 1.88 -23.43 -10.98
CA PRO A 212 2.10 -24.73 -11.57
C PRO A 212 1.57 -25.82 -10.64
N ILE A 213 0.88 -26.80 -11.21
CA ILE A 213 0.64 -28.08 -10.55
C ILE A 213 1.96 -28.84 -10.56
N LYS A 214 2.33 -29.46 -9.44
CA LYS A 214 3.61 -30.18 -9.33
C LYS A 214 3.62 -31.35 -10.31
N GLU A 215 4.76 -31.56 -10.96
CA GLU A 215 4.94 -32.65 -11.93
C GLU A 215 4.63 -34.03 -11.32
N SER A 216 5.00 -34.26 -10.05
CA SER A 216 4.66 -35.49 -9.33
C SER A 216 3.16 -35.78 -9.28
N ASP A 217 2.33 -34.74 -9.13
CA ASP A 217 0.88 -34.88 -9.02
C ASP A 217 0.28 -35.23 -10.39
N LEU A 218 0.81 -34.65 -11.47
CA LEU A 218 0.44 -34.96 -12.85
C LEU A 218 0.81 -36.40 -13.23
N LEU A 219 1.97 -36.88 -12.77
CA LEU A 219 2.41 -38.26 -13.00
C LEU A 219 1.54 -39.28 -12.25
N VAL A 220 1.11 -38.96 -11.03
CA VAL A 220 0.26 -39.84 -10.21
C VAL A 220 -1.17 -39.88 -10.75
N ASN A 221 -1.72 -38.74 -11.18
CA ASN A 221 -3.08 -38.67 -11.72
C ASN A 221 -3.08 -38.14 -13.17
N PRO A 222 -3.13 -39.03 -14.18
CA PRO A 222 -3.09 -38.63 -15.59
C PRO A 222 -4.33 -37.84 -16.05
N ASN A 223 -5.37 -37.73 -15.22
CA ASN A 223 -6.53 -36.86 -15.50
C ASN A 223 -6.30 -35.41 -15.07
N LEU A 224 -5.22 -35.10 -14.33
CA LEU A 224 -4.86 -33.73 -14.00
C LEU A 224 -4.24 -33.05 -15.23
N VAL A 225 -4.80 -31.92 -15.61
CA VAL A 225 -4.27 -31.06 -16.67
C VAL A 225 -3.56 -29.88 -16.05
N GLN A 226 -2.38 -29.55 -16.57
CA GLN A 226 -1.59 -28.42 -16.09
C GLN A 226 -2.32 -27.08 -16.29
N ASN A 227 -2.04 -26.12 -15.41
CA ASN A 227 -2.52 -24.75 -15.57
C ASN A 227 -1.94 -24.09 -16.83
N PRO A 228 -2.69 -23.19 -17.49
CA PRO A 228 -2.28 -22.65 -18.79
C PRO A 228 -0.88 -22.00 -18.78
N GLY A 229 0.02 -22.47 -19.64
CA GLY A 229 1.37 -21.91 -19.82
C GLY A 229 2.44 -22.40 -18.85
N TRP A 230 2.11 -23.30 -17.92
CA TRP A 230 3.05 -24.03 -17.06
C TRP A 230 3.37 -25.41 -17.61
#